data_AF-A0A841SAQ9-F1
#
_entry.id   AF-A0A841SAQ9-F1
#
_cell.length_a   1.000
_cell.length_b   1.000
_cell.length_c   1.000
_cell.angle_alpha   90.00
_cell.angle_beta   90.00
_cell.angle_gamma   90.00
#
_symmetry.space_group_name_H-M   'P 1'
#
loop_
_entity.id
_entity.type
_entity.pdbx_description
1 polymer ?
#
loop_
_entity_poly.entity_id
_entity_poly.type
_entity_poly.pdbx_seq_one_letter_code
_entity_poly.pdbx_strand_id
1 'polypeptide(L)'
;MTAEGVAAVEGAGVGRILDLRSDGEVEVGPTPFTGSALAVRQRVADPADPQHGQPTIVAACTWMLDRRPELFAAAVKAIADEQDGAVVVHCHGGKDRTGMVVALALRVAGVPDDAIVADYFLTQSRLQPWLEEQLAAEPDTAKHPEMIEFRDTRAESIVAILRHIDEVYGGAEAYLRHGGLTDADLSRLRDRLVE
;
A
#
# COMPACT_ATOMS: atom_id res chain seq x y z
N MET A 1 17.83 -4.15 -1.99
CA MET A 1 17.59 -4.28 -3.44
C MET A 1 18.92 -4.55 -4.13
N THR A 2 18.96 -5.48 -5.09
CA THR A 2 20.17 -5.83 -5.85
C THR A 2 20.45 -4.80 -6.96
N ALA A 3 21.64 -4.85 -7.56
CA ALA A 3 21.97 -4.01 -8.71
C ALA A 3 21.04 -4.26 -9.91
N GLU A 4 20.64 -5.52 -10.12
CA GLU A 4 19.64 -5.88 -11.15
C GLU A 4 18.28 -5.23 -10.88
N GLY A 5 17.85 -5.15 -9.60
CA GLY A 5 16.61 -4.48 -9.23
C GLY A 5 16.65 -2.98 -9.49
N VAL A 6 17.80 -2.33 -9.26
CA VAL A 6 18.00 -0.91 -9.63
C VAL A 6 17.88 -0.74 -11.14
N ALA A 7 18.61 -1.54 -11.91
CA ALA A 7 18.59 -1.49 -13.37
C ALA A 7 17.19 -1.77 -13.95
N ALA A 8 16.41 -2.65 -13.33
CA ALA A 8 15.03 -2.90 -13.73
C ALA A 8 14.13 -1.67 -13.54
N VAL A 9 14.26 -0.95 -12.43
CA VAL A 9 13.51 0.29 -12.18
C VAL A 9 13.90 1.39 -13.19
N GLU A 10 15.20 1.54 -13.44
CA GLU A 10 15.71 2.51 -14.43
C GLU A 10 15.26 2.17 -15.85
N GLY A 11 15.28 0.88 -16.22
CA GLY A 11 14.85 0.40 -17.53
C GLY A 11 13.33 0.41 -17.75
N ALA A 12 12.54 0.39 -16.69
CA ALA A 12 11.07 0.41 -16.75
C ALA A 12 10.49 1.82 -16.95
N GLY A 13 11.31 2.86 -17.07
CA GLY A 13 10.85 4.24 -17.24
C GLY A 13 10.11 4.77 -16.02
N VAL A 14 10.52 4.37 -14.81
CA VAL A 14 9.93 4.85 -13.56
C VAL A 14 10.26 6.33 -13.37
N GLY A 15 9.23 7.17 -13.40
CA GLY A 15 9.35 8.61 -13.13
C GLY A 15 9.23 8.93 -11.64
N ARG A 16 8.61 8.04 -10.86
CA ARG A 16 8.35 8.26 -9.44
C ARG A 16 8.32 6.97 -8.61
N ILE A 17 8.88 7.07 -7.42
CA ILE A 17 8.85 6.02 -6.39
C ILE A 17 8.22 6.61 -5.13
N LEU A 18 6.99 6.20 -4.85
CA LEU A 18 6.24 6.61 -3.68
C LEU A 18 6.58 5.69 -2.49
N ASP A 19 7.33 6.21 -1.54
CA ASP A 19 7.74 5.50 -0.33
C ASP A 19 6.79 5.83 0.83
N LEU A 20 5.94 4.85 1.16
CA LEU A 20 4.90 4.96 2.18
C LEU A 20 5.40 4.73 3.62
N ARG A 21 6.68 4.36 3.78
CA ARG A 21 7.23 3.98 5.08
C ARG A 21 7.37 5.16 6.02
N SER A 22 7.37 4.89 7.32
CA SER A 22 7.72 5.84 8.37
C SER A 22 9.20 6.24 8.30
N ASP A 23 9.62 7.24 9.08
CA ASP A 23 11.03 7.63 9.13
C ASP A 23 11.91 6.54 9.72
N GLY A 24 11.47 5.92 10.82
CA GLY A 24 12.22 4.82 11.45
C GLY A 24 12.44 3.64 10.51
N GLU A 25 11.42 3.25 9.74
CA GLU A 25 11.57 2.19 8.72
C GLU A 25 12.60 2.54 7.64
N VAL A 26 12.68 3.81 7.23
CA VAL A 26 13.65 4.25 6.21
C VAL A 26 15.05 4.42 6.77
N GLU A 27 15.18 4.88 8.02
CA GLU A 27 16.48 4.97 8.71
C GLU A 27 17.09 3.58 8.92
N VAL A 28 16.27 2.58 9.29
CA VAL A 28 16.71 1.20 9.48
C VAL A 28 17.02 0.51 8.15
N GLY A 29 16.25 0.78 7.10
CA GLY A 29 16.37 0.12 5.80
C GLY A 29 16.25 1.08 4.62
N PRO A 30 17.24 1.95 4.37
CA PRO A 30 17.20 2.84 3.20
C PRO A 30 17.27 2.00 1.92
N THR A 31 16.57 2.45 0.87
CA THR A 31 16.70 1.86 -0.47
C THR A 31 17.75 2.61 -1.27
N PRO A 32 18.24 2.05 -2.38
CA PRO A 32 19.09 2.79 -3.32
C PRO A 32 18.47 4.08 -3.86
N PHE A 33 17.15 4.25 -3.76
CA PHE A 33 16.42 5.44 -4.20
C PHE A 33 16.09 6.42 -3.07
N THR A 34 16.36 6.08 -1.81
CA THR A 34 16.09 6.97 -0.68
C THR A 34 16.86 8.28 -0.83
N GLY A 35 16.13 9.40 -0.94
CA GLY A 35 16.71 10.73 -1.17
C GLY A 35 17.06 11.05 -2.63
N SER A 36 16.77 10.15 -3.56
CA SER A 36 16.92 10.40 -5.00
C SER A 36 15.79 11.30 -5.55
N ALA A 37 15.99 11.86 -6.75
CA ALA A 37 14.97 12.68 -7.41
C ALA A 37 13.68 11.90 -7.76
N LEU A 38 13.76 10.57 -7.88
CA LEU A 38 12.59 9.72 -8.13
C LEU A 38 11.75 9.51 -6.87
N ALA A 39 12.35 9.61 -5.68
CA ALA A 39 11.68 9.23 -4.44
C ALA A 39 10.82 10.36 -3.87
N VAL A 40 9.52 10.08 -3.71
CA VAL A 40 8.57 10.94 -3.03
C VAL A 40 8.15 10.27 -1.74
N ARG A 41 8.37 10.94 -0.60
CA ARG A 41 7.92 10.45 0.72
C ARG A 41 6.46 10.80 0.91
N GLN A 42 5.61 9.77 1.06
CA GLN A 42 4.20 9.94 1.40
C GLN A 42 3.84 8.98 2.53
N ARG A 43 4.19 9.38 3.74
CA ARG A 43 4.16 8.50 4.91
C ARG A 43 2.73 8.06 5.22
N VAL A 44 2.56 6.76 5.43
CA VAL A 44 1.36 6.16 6.00
C VAL A 44 1.81 5.35 7.21
N ALA A 45 1.03 5.43 8.30
CA ALA A 45 1.33 4.72 9.55
C ALA A 45 1.52 3.21 9.28
N ASP A 46 2.36 2.55 10.08
CA ASP A 46 2.57 1.11 9.94
C ASP A 46 1.42 0.34 10.61
N PRO A 47 0.63 -0.48 9.88
CA PRO A 47 -0.46 -1.24 10.47
C PRO A 47 -0.01 -2.24 11.55
N ALA A 48 1.24 -2.69 11.50
CA ALA A 48 1.79 -3.65 12.44
C ALA A 48 2.49 -2.99 13.65
N ASP A 49 2.47 -1.66 13.77
CA ASP A 49 3.05 -0.98 14.94
C ASP A 49 2.21 -1.31 16.20
N PRO A 50 2.81 -1.98 17.21
CA PRO A 50 2.11 -2.36 18.43
C PRO A 50 1.52 -1.17 19.19
N GLN A 51 2.06 0.04 19.00
CA GLN A 51 1.56 1.26 19.66
C GLN A 51 0.16 1.67 19.17
N HIS A 52 -0.26 1.22 17.98
CA HIS A 52 -1.63 1.46 17.48
C HIS A 52 -2.68 0.57 18.17
N GLY A 53 -2.26 -0.55 18.76
CA GLY A 53 -3.10 -1.40 19.61
C GLY A 53 -4.30 -2.05 18.92
N GLN A 54 -4.24 -2.24 17.61
CA GLN A 54 -5.33 -2.85 16.85
C GLN A 54 -5.25 -4.38 16.92
N PRO A 55 -6.38 -5.10 17.04
CA PRO A 55 -6.36 -6.55 17.29
C PRO A 55 -6.14 -7.41 16.04
N THR A 56 -6.35 -6.84 14.85
CA THR A 56 -6.26 -7.55 13.56
C THR A 56 -5.70 -6.63 12.50
N ILE A 57 -5.18 -7.21 11.41
CA ILE A 57 -4.66 -6.42 10.28
C ILE A 57 -5.76 -5.58 9.63
N VAL A 58 -6.98 -6.13 9.53
CA VAL A 58 -8.13 -5.41 8.95
C VAL A 58 -8.49 -4.21 9.83
N ALA A 59 -8.58 -4.40 11.15
CA ALA A 59 -8.85 -3.30 12.08
C ALA A 59 -7.74 -2.22 12.04
N ALA A 60 -6.47 -2.63 11.89
CA ALA A 60 -5.37 -1.70 11.72
C ALA A 60 -5.50 -0.87 10.44
N CYS A 61 -5.78 -1.53 9.32
CA CYS A 61 -5.97 -0.88 8.02
C CYS A 61 -7.16 0.09 8.02
N THR A 62 -8.33 -0.33 8.49
CA THR A 62 -9.52 0.54 8.54
C THR A 62 -9.33 1.69 9.52
N TRP A 63 -8.70 1.45 10.68
CA TRP A 63 -8.36 2.52 11.62
C TRP A 63 -7.47 3.60 10.99
N MET A 64 -6.47 3.22 10.19
CA MET A 64 -5.62 4.19 9.49
C MET A 64 -6.38 4.98 8.42
N LEU A 65 -7.21 4.28 7.62
CA LEU A 65 -8.06 4.91 6.60
C LEU A 65 -8.98 5.96 7.24
N ASP A 66 -9.58 5.61 8.39
CA ASP A 66 -10.49 6.49 9.11
C ASP A 66 -9.79 7.68 9.76
N ARG A 67 -8.61 7.44 10.32
CA ARG A 67 -7.91 8.45 11.13
C ARG A 67 -7.24 9.51 10.28
N ARG A 68 -6.69 9.12 9.13
CA ARG A 68 -5.82 9.95 8.27
C ARG A 68 -6.14 9.77 6.78
N PRO A 69 -7.41 9.97 6.34
CA PRO A 69 -7.80 9.78 4.94
C PRO A 69 -6.98 10.65 3.97
N GLU A 70 -6.52 11.82 4.42
CA GLU A 70 -5.71 12.73 3.64
C GLU A 70 -4.34 12.17 3.26
N LEU A 71 -3.79 11.22 4.03
CA LEU A 71 -2.51 10.57 3.68
C LEU A 71 -2.66 9.59 2.53
N PHE A 72 -3.78 8.85 2.48
CA PHE A 72 -4.10 7.94 1.38
C PHE A 72 -4.51 8.72 0.12
N ALA A 73 -5.30 9.78 0.29
CA ALA A 73 -5.61 10.74 -0.77
C ALA A 73 -4.33 11.31 -1.39
N ALA A 74 -3.41 11.85 -0.57
CA ALA A 74 -2.14 12.38 -1.07
C ALA A 74 -1.29 11.31 -1.79
N ALA A 75 -1.30 10.06 -1.33
CA ALA A 75 -0.62 8.96 -2.02
C ALA A 75 -1.21 8.68 -3.40
N VAL A 76 -2.54 8.59 -3.50
CA VAL A 76 -3.23 8.41 -4.79
C VAL A 76 -3.03 9.62 -5.70
N LYS A 77 -3.07 10.83 -5.16
CA LYS A 77 -2.75 12.05 -5.92
C LYS A 77 -1.32 12.05 -6.45
N ALA A 78 -0.35 11.54 -5.70
CA ALA A 78 1.03 11.43 -6.17
C ALA A 78 1.17 10.48 -7.37
N ILE A 79 0.27 9.50 -7.52
CA ILE A 79 0.17 8.65 -8.71
C ILE A 79 -0.39 9.47 -9.88
N ALA A 80 -1.48 10.22 -9.65
CA ALA A 80 -2.16 11.04 -10.66
C ALA A 80 -1.33 12.23 -11.17
N ASP A 81 -0.43 12.77 -10.35
CA ASP A 81 0.39 13.95 -10.66
C ASP A 81 1.69 13.59 -11.40
N GLU A 82 2.00 12.31 -11.58
CA GLU A 82 3.10 11.90 -12.44
C GLU A 82 2.72 12.05 -13.91
N GLN A 83 3.63 12.57 -14.74
CA GLN A 83 3.32 12.94 -16.13
C GLN A 83 3.69 11.81 -17.09
N ASP A 84 4.99 11.52 -17.22
CA ASP A 84 5.48 10.74 -18.36
C ASP A 84 6.03 9.35 -18.00
N GLY A 85 6.32 9.07 -16.73
CA GLY A 85 6.96 7.82 -16.30
C GLY A 85 6.06 6.92 -15.46
N ALA A 86 6.42 5.66 -15.26
CA ALA A 86 5.71 4.76 -14.36
C ALA A 86 5.84 5.20 -12.89
N VAL A 87 4.87 4.83 -12.05
CA VAL A 87 4.90 5.08 -10.60
C VAL A 87 5.05 3.75 -9.87
N VAL A 88 6.07 3.64 -9.03
CA VAL A 88 6.23 2.52 -8.10
C VAL A 88 5.72 2.96 -6.74
N VAL A 89 4.78 2.21 -6.16
CA VAL A 89 4.30 2.44 -4.79
C VAL A 89 4.82 1.32 -3.90
N HIS A 90 5.49 1.66 -2.81
CA HIS A 90 5.98 0.64 -1.88
C HIS A 90 5.85 1.06 -0.40
N CYS A 91 5.80 0.06 0.46
CA CYS A 91 5.99 0.20 1.89
C CYS A 91 7.15 -0.72 2.34
N HIS A 92 7.07 -1.30 3.53
CA HIS A 92 8.05 -2.31 3.97
C HIS A 92 7.80 -3.67 3.31
N GLY A 93 6.63 -4.26 3.53
CA GLY A 93 6.27 -5.57 2.97
C GLY A 93 5.60 -5.51 1.58
N GLY A 94 5.29 -4.31 1.07
CA GLY A 94 4.55 -4.15 -0.19
C GLY A 94 3.12 -4.67 -0.17
N LYS A 95 2.57 -4.96 1.01
CA LYS A 95 1.27 -5.61 1.21
C LYS A 95 0.15 -4.63 1.58
N ASP A 96 0.11 -4.17 2.83
CA ASP A 96 -1.07 -3.49 3.36
C ASP A 96 -1.20 -2.03 2.92
N ARG A 97 -0.21 -1.19 3.27
CA ARG A 97 -0.18 0.23 2.86
C ARG A 97 -0.18 0.38 1.34
N THR A 98 0.68 -0.39 0.66
CA THR A 98 0.73 -0.42 -0.80
C THR A 98 -0.59 -0.91 -1.38
N GLY A 99 -1.11 -2.04 -0.89
CA GLY A 99 -2.35 -2.64 -1.37
C GLY A 99 -3.56 -1.72 -1.24
N MET A 100 -3.69 -0.99 -0.13
CA MET A 100 -4.78 -0.01 0.03
C MET A 100 -4.66 1.14 -0.97
N VAL A 101 -3.46 1.73 -1.14
CA VAL A 101 -3.26 2.83 -2.10
C VAL A 101 -3.53 2.38 -3.53
N VAL A 102 -3.00 1.20 -3.91
CA VAL A 102 -3.19 0.63 -5.25
C VAL A 102 -4.66 0.26 -5.48
N ALA A 103 -5.32 -0.40 -4.53
CA ALA A 103 -6.75 -0.75 -4.64
C ALA A 103 -7.64 0.49 -4.80
N LEU A 104 -7.38 1.55 -4.03
CA LEU A 104 -8.10 2.82 -4.18
C LEU A 104 -7.91 3.41 -5.58
N ALA A 105 -6.68 3.41 -6.11
CA ALA A 105 -6.39 3.93 -7.44
C ALA A 105 -7.06 3.10 -8.56
N LEU A 106 -6.97 1.77 -8.46
CA LEU A 106 -7.59 0.84 -9.42
C LEU A 106 -9.12 0.95 -9.42
N ARG A 107 -9.75 1.15 -8.24
CA ARG A 107 -11.20 1.39 -8.15
C ARG A 107 -11.62 2.68 -8.82
N VAL A 108 -10.83 3.75 -8.71
CA VAL A 108 -11.09 5.00 -9.45
C VAL A 108 -11.00 4.77 -10.96
N ALA A 109 -10.04 3.95 -11.41
CA ALA A 109 -9.88 3.54 -12.81
C ALA A 109 -10.98 2.55 -13.30
N GLY A 110 -11.92 2.16 -12.45
CA GLY A 110 -13.02 1.27 -12.82
C GLY A 110 -12.64 -0.20 -12.94
N VAL A 111 -11.49 -0.61 -12.38
CA VAL A 111 -11.07 -2.01 -12.36
C VAL A 111 -12.02 -2.82 -11.45
N PRO A 112 -12.51 -3.99 -11.91
CA PRO A 112 -13.35 -4.86 -11.09
C PRO A 112 -12.67 -5.32 -9.78
N ASP A 113 -13.45 -5.42 -8.70
CA ASP A 113 -12.93 -5.79 -7.39
C ASP A 113 -12.28 -7.18 -7.36
N ASP A 114 -12.75 -8.15 -8.17
CA ASP A 114 -12.14 -9.48 -8.26
C ASP A 114 -10.72 -9.42 -8.82
N ALA A 115 -10.46 -8.56 -9.80
CA ALA A 115 -9.12 -8.31 -10.33
C ALA A 115 -8.23 -7.61 -9.29
N ILE A 116 -8.76 -6.65 -8.53
CA ILE A 116 -8.02 -5.96 -7.45
C ILE A 116 -7.65 -6.94 -6.34
N VAL A 117 -8.59 -7.80 -5.94
CA VAL A 117 -8.36 -8.83 -4.91
C VAL A 117 -7.31 -9.84 -5.40
N ALA A 118 -7.40 -10.26 -6.66
CA ALA A 118 -6.41 -11.16 -7.25
C ALA A 118 -5.01 -10.55 -7.27
N ASP A 119 -4.88 -9.29 -7.69
CA ASP A 119 -3.61 -8.55 -7.69
C ASP A 119 -3.01 -8.45 -6.29
N TYR A 120 -3.80 -8.00 -5.30
CA TYR A 120 -3.37 -7.93 -3.90
C TYR A 120 -2.87 -9.30 -3.40
N PHE A 121 -3.59 -10.38 -3.73
CA PHE A 121 -3.27 -11.72 -3.24
C PHE A 121 -2.02 -12.33 -3.89
N LEU A 122 -1.53 -11.82 -5.02
CA LEU A 122 -0.25 -12.26 -5.59
C LEU A 122 0.92 -12.09 -4.61
N THR A 123 0.83 -11.09 -3.72
CA THR A 123 1.79 -10.83 -2.65
C THR A 123 1.93 -12.01 -1.67
N GLN A 124 0.89 -12.83 -1.49
CA GLN A 124 0.92 -13.99 -0.59
C GLN A 124 2.07 -14.93 -0.94
N SER A 125 2.18 -15.33 -2.20
CA SER A 125 3.23 -16.26 -2.66
C SER A 125 4.65 -15.70 -2.51
N ARG A 126 4.79 -14.37 -2.46
CA ARG A 126 6.08 -13.66 -2.33
C ARG A 126 6.50 -13.51 -0.88
N LEU A 127 5.54 -13.32 0.03
CA LEU A 127 5.80 -13.13 1.46
C LEU A 127 5.72 -14.42 2.27
N GLN A 128 5.08 -15.47 1.75
CA GLN A 128 4.93 -16.74 2.46
C GLN A 128 6.27 -17.35 2.93
N PRO A 129 7.34 -17.42 2.11
CA PRO A 129 8.62 -17.95 2.59
C PRO A 129 9.23 -17.11 3.71
N TRP A 130 9.03 -15.78 3.65
CA TRP A 130 9.51 -14.88 4.69
C TRP A 130 8.72 -15.03 5.99
N LEU A 131 7.42 -15.26 5.93
CA LEU A 131 6.61 -15.59 7.10
C LEU A 131 7.07 -16.90 7.74
N GLU A 132 7.28 -17.95 6.93
CA GLU A 132 7.76 -19.26 7.40
C GLU A 132 9.12 -19.16 8.09
N GLU A 133 10.07 -18.42 7.51
CA GLU A 133 11.37 -18.15 8.10
C GLU A 133 11.23 -17.46 9.46
N GLN A 134 10.38 -16.42 9.55
CA GLN A 134 10.17 -15.67 10.78
C GLN A 134 9.50 -16.49 11.87
N LEU A 135 8.55 -17.37 11.53
CA LEU A 135 7.92 -18.29 12.48
C LEU A 135 8.92 -19.34 12.98
N ALA A 136 9.78 -19.86 12.11
CA ALA A 136 10.83 -20.81 12.50
C ALA A 136 11.89 -20.15 13.39
N ALA A 137 12.17 -18.85 13.19
CA ALA A 137 13.10 -18.08 14.00
C ALA A 137 12.53 -17.62 15.36
N GLU A 138 11.21 -17.66 15.55
CA GLU A 138 10.57 -17.28 16.83
C GLU A 138 10.33 -18.54 17.70
N PRO A 139 11.12 -18.73 18.78
CA PRO A 139 10.98 -19.89 19.66
C PRO A 139 9.71 -19.85 20.52
N ASP A 140 9.15 -18.67 20.78
CA ASP A 140 7.91 -18.54 21.53
C ASP A 140 6.69 -18.69 20.62
N THR A 141 6.25 -19.95 20.48
CA THR A 141 5.07 -20.31 19.68
C THR A 141 3.77 -19.60 20.12
N ALA A 142 3.70 -19.05 21.33
CA ALA A 142 2.53 -18.28 21.76
C ALA A 142 2.37 -16.96 20.97
N LYS A 143 3.44 -16.47 20.33
CA LYS A 143 3.40 -15.28 19.47
C LYS A 143 2.99 -15.58 18.02
N HIS A 144 3.10 -16.84 17.59
CA HIS A 144 2.83 -17.22 16.19
C HIS A 144 1.45 -16.79 15.70
N PRO A 145 0.35 -16.89 16.47
CA PRO A 145 -0.96 -16.40 16.02
C PRO A 145 -0.99 -14.91 15.69
N GLU A 146 -0.34 -14.07 16.50
CA GLU A 146 -0.25 -12.63 16.25
C GLU A 146 0.63 -12.33 15.03
N MET A 147 1.78 -13.00 14.92
CA MET A 147 2.64 -12.86 13.76
C MET A 147 1.91 -13.23 12.46
N ILE A 148 1.16 -14.33 12.46
CA ILE A 148 0.35 -14.76 11.30
C ILE A 148 -0.72 -13.71 11.00
N GLU A 149 -1.44 -13.23 12.02
CA GLU A 149 -2.52 -12.24 11.86
C GLU A 149 -2.03 -10.97 11.11
N PHE A 150 -0.85 -10.47 11.44
CA PHE A 150 -0.31 -9.24 10.82
C PHE A 150 0.53 -9.49 9.56
N ARG A 151 1.17 -10.65 9.43
CA ARG A 151 2.14 -10.89 8.33
C ARG A 151 1.57 -11.69 7.18
N ASP A 152 0.59 -12.56 7.41
CA ASP A 152 -0.05 -13.33 6.34
C ASP A 152 -0.85 -12.42 5.39
N THR A 153 -0.89 -12.79 4.12
CA THR A 153 -1.61 -12.07 3.07
C THR A 153 -2.88 -12.83 2.74
N ARG A 154 -4.02 -12.28 3.14
CA ARG A 154 -5.33 -12.92 3.00
C ARG A 154 -6.20 -12.10 2.04
N ALA A 155 -6.77 -12.73 1.03
CA ALA A 155 -7.69 -12.07 0.09
C ALA A 155 -8.89 -11.45 0.83
N GLU A 156 -9.34 -12.13 1.89
CA GLU A 156 -10.41 -11.69 2.77
C GLU A 156 -10.09 -10.35 3.45
N SER A 157 -8.81 -10.06 3.73
CA SER A 157 -8.41 -8.80 4.35
C SER A 157 -8.68 -7.62 3.42
N ILE A 158 -8.26 -7.68 2.15
CA ILE A 158 -8.51 -6.58 1.21
C ILE A 158 -10.00 -6.46 0.87
N VAL A 159 -10.73 -7.58 0.79
CA VAL A 159 -12.20 -7.57 0.62
C VAL A 159 -12.88 -6.83 1.78
N ALA A 160 -12.48 -7.12 3.03
CA ALA A 160 -13.05 -6.46 4.20
C ALA A 160 -12.72 -4.96 4.23
N ILE A 161 -11.50 -4.58 3.82
CA ILE A 161 -11.07 -3.17 3.74
C ILE A 161 -11.86 -2.43 2.65
N LEU A 162 -12.03 -3.01 1.46
CA LEU A 162 -12.81 -2.38 0.39
C LEU A 162 -14.29 -2.24 0.78
N ARG A 163 -14.85 -3.24 1.46
CA ARG A 163 -16.21 -3.16 2.01
C ARG A 163 -16.35 -2.02 3.02
N HIS A 164 -15.39 -1.83 3.91
CA HIS A 164 -15.38 -0.70 4.84
C HIS A 164 -15.43 0.64 4.12
N ILE A 165 -14.64 0.79 3.04
CA ILE A 165 -14.67 1.99 2.19
C ILE A 165 -16.05 2.21 1.55
N ASP A 166 -16.72 1.15 1.09
CA ASP A 166 -18.06 1.25 0.53
C ASP A 166 -19.11 1.62 1.59
N GLU A 167 -19.12 0.93 2.72
CA GLU A 167 -20.15 1.08 3.76
C GLU A 167 -20.03 2.40 4.52
N VAL A 168 -18.81 2.87 4.80
CA VAL A 168 -18.58 4.06 5.62
C VAL A 168 -18.52 5.34 4.77
N TYR A 169 -17.93 5.27 3.58
CA TYR A 169 -17.66 6.46 2.76
C TYR A 169 -18.50 6.52 1.49
N GLY A 170 -19.19 5.44 1.10
CA GLY A 170 -19.90 5.38 -0.18
C GLY A 170 -18.99 5.10 -1.37
N GLY A 171 -17.82 4.49 -1.13
CA GLY A 171 -16.90 4.01 -2.17
C GLY A 171 -15.61 4.83 -2.31
N ALA A 172 -14.70 4.32 -3.15
CA ALA A 172 -13.33 4.82 -3.26
C ALA A 172 -13.23 6.30 -3.64
N GLU A 173 -14.01 6.77 -4.62
CA GLU A 173 -13.98 8.19 -5.00
C GLU A 173 -14.49 9.09 -3.88
N ALA A 174 -15.54 8.69 -3.18
CA ALA A 174 -16.10 9.47 -2.07
C ALA A 174 -15.12 9.53 -0.89
N TYR A 175 -14.46 8.42 -0.59
CA TYR A 175 -13.36 8.38 0.38
C TYR A 175 -12.20 9.30 -0.01
N LEU A 176 -11.75 9.25 -1.27
CA LEU A 176 -10.64 10.08 -1.74
C LEU A 176 -11.00 11.58 -1.74
N ARG A 177 -12.23 11.94 -2.10
CA ARG A 177 -12.73 13.32 -1.96
C ARG A 177 -12.76 13.75 -0.50
N HIS A 178 -13.19 12.87 0.40
CA HIS A 178 -13.17 13.12 1.84
C HIS A 178 -11.74 13.37 2.35
N GLY A 179 -10.74 12.67 1.80
CA GLY A 179 -9.31 12.92 2.04
C GLY A 179 -8.73 14.14 1.29
N GLY A 180 -9.52 14.84 0.47
CA GLY A 180 -9.13 16.11 -0.16
C GLY A 180 -8.83 16.06 -1.67
N LEU A 181 -9.09 14.95 -2.37
CA LEU A 181 -9.01 14.94 -3.84
C LEU A 181 -10.17 15.71 -4.46
N THR A 182 -9.87 16.42 -5.54
CA THR A 182 -10.87 17.06 -6.40
C THR A 182 -11.31 16.10 -7.53
N ASP A 183 -12.43 16.41 -8.17
CA ASP A 183 -12.86 15.69 -9.38
C ASP A 183 -11.82 15.75 -10.51
N ALA A 184 -11.06 16.84 -10.58
CA ALA A 184 -9.96 16.98 -11.53
C ALA A 184 -8.80 16.03 -11.21
N ASP A 185 -8.50 15.79 -9.93
CA ASP A 185 -7.48 14.80 -9.52
C ASP A 185 -7.94 13.38 -9.88
N LEU A 186 -9.20 13.05 -9.61
CA LEU A 186 -9.78 11.74 -9.95
C LEU A 186 -9.82 11.50 -11.45
N SER A 187 -10.17 12.52 -12.26
CA SER A 187 -10.14 12.40 -13.73
C SER A 187 -8.74 12.10 -14.23
N ARG A 188 -7.73 12.88 -13.80
CA ARG A 188 -6.33 12.65 -14.21
C ARG A 188 -5.84 11.26 -13.85
N LEU A 189 -6.26 10.74 -12.68
CA LEU A 189 -5.90 9.37 -12.29
C LEU A 189 -6.50 8.33 -13.24
N ARG A 190 -7.77 8.48 -13.64
CA ARG A 190 -8.39 7.56 -14.61
C ARG A 190 -7.69 7.60 -15.96
N ASP A 191 -7.51 8.82 -16.49
CA ASP A 191 -6.89 9.03 -17.80
C ASP A 191 -5.49 8.37 -17.83
N ARG A 192 -4.72 8.54 -16.76
CA ARG A 192 -3.38 7.98 -16.61
C ARG A 192 -3.30 6.46 -16.52
N LEU A 193 -4.32 5.79 -15.99
CA LEU A 193 -4.29 4.35 -15.71
C LEU A 193 -4.97 3.51 -16.80
N VAL A 194 -5.78 4.13 -17.66
CA VAL A 194 -6.58 3.45 -18.68
C VAL A 194 -6.05 3.70 -20.09
N GLU A 195 -5.38 4.84 -20.32
CA GLU A 195 -4.73 5.19 -21.60
C GLU A 195 -3.23 4.87 -21.60
#